data_AF-A0A835P3V4-F1
#
_entry.id   AF-A0A835P3V4-F1
#
_cell.length_a   1.000
_cell.length_b   1.000
_cell.length_c   1.000
_cell.angle_alpha   90.00
_cell.angle_beta   90.00
_cell.angle_gamma   90.00
#
_symmetry.space_group_name_H-M   'P 1'
#
loop_
_entity.id
_entity.type
_entity.pdbx_description
1 polymer ?
#
loop_
_entity_poly.entity_id
_entity_poly.type
_entity_poly.pdbx_seq_one_letter_code
_entity_poly.pdbx_strand_id
1 'polypeptide(L)'
;MHDPDLKDIDPTVLKHCHAAAATCILEAGKQKADISAISTCLEDCKLDKERIEQFCTEYQKNKDALEILLGSIGRSPLHITDVSWRLEYQIKFIHACCAISMDELAVPKSKMLNVRSAQ
;
A
#
# COMPACT_ATOMS: atom_id res chain seq x y z
N MET A 1 -20.82 -18.11 -0.24
CA MET A 1 -22.04 -17.28 -0.33
C MET A 1 -22.09 -16.68 -1.72
N HIS A 2 -23.00 -17.15 -2.56
CA HIS A 2 -23.27 -16.55 -3.87
C HIS A 2 -24.65 -15.92 -3.74
N ASP A 3 -24.69 -14.60 -3.61
CA ASP A 3 -25.94 -13.85 -3.62
C ASP A 3 -26.52 -13.93 -5.04
N PRO A 4 -27.74 -14.49 -5.22
CA PRO A 4 -28.30 -14.75 -6.55
C PRO A 4 -28.62 -13.46 -7.34
N ASP A 5 -28.76 -12.32 -6.66
CA ASP A 5 -29.04 -11.01 -7.26
C ASP A 5 -27.82 -10.32 -7.87
N LEU A 6 -26.60 -10.86 -7.67
CA LEU A 6 -25.36 -10.26 -8.19
C LEU A 6 -24.95 -10.78 -9.58
N LYS A 7 -25.73 -11.68 -10.18
CA LYS A 7 -25.34 -12.41 -11.41
C LYS A 7 -25.29 -11.56 -12.68
N ASP A 8 -26.04 -10.45 -12.71
CA ASP A 8 -26.13 -9.56 -13.88
C ASP A 8 -25.26 -8.29 -13.75
N ILE A 9 -24.52 -8.13 -12.63
CA ILE A 9 -23.68 -6.96 -12.41
C ILE A 9 -22.27 -7.26 -12.93
N ASP A 10 -21.72 -6.33 -13.72
CA ASP A 10 -20.36 -6.45 -14.22
C ASP A 10 -19.35 -6.62 -13.05
N PRO A 11 -18.50 -7.66 -13.08
CA PRO A 11 -17.58 -7.96 -11.98
C PRO A 11 -16.53 -6.87 -11.76
N THR A 12 -16.24 -6.05 -12.78
CA THR A 12 -15.32 -4.91 -12.66
C THR A 12 -15.99 -3.79 -11.88
N VAL A 13 -17.26 -3.49 -12.17
CA VAL A 13 -18.07 -2.52 -11.42
C VAL A 13 -18.18 -2.93 -9.95
N LEU A 14 -18.43 -4.22 -9.67
CA LEU A 14 -18.49 -4.72 -8.30
C LEU A 14 -17.17 -4.49 -7.54
N LYS A 15 -16.03 -4.81 -8.18
CA LYS A 15 -14.70 -4.58 -7.59
C LYS A 15 -14.44 -3.09 -7.34
N HIS A 16 -14.82 -2.22 -8.28
CA HIS A 16 -14.67 -0.77 -8.10
C HIS A 16 -15.54 -0.24 -6.98
N CYS A 17 -16.80 -0.67 -6.89
CA CYS A 17 -17.69 -0.29 -5.79
C CYS A 17 -17.14 -0.76 -4.44
N HIS A 18 -16.64 -2.00 -4.37
CA HIS A 18 -16.03 -2.52 -3.15
C HIS A 18 -14.78 -1.71 -2.75
N ALA A 19 -13.89 -1.43 -3.70
CA ALA A 19 -12.70 -0.62 -3.45
C ALA A 19 -13.08 0.79 -3.00
N ALA A 20 -14.04 1.45 -3.67
CA ALA A 20 -14.51 2.77 -3.32
C ALA A 20 -15.12 2.80 -1.91
N ALA A 21 -15.95 1.81 -1.55
CA ALA A 21 -16.54 1.69 -0.23
C ALA A 21 -15.46 1.47 0.85
N ALA A 22 -14.51 0.56 0.61
CA ALA A 22 -13.41 0.32 1.53
C ALA A 22 -12.53 1.56 1.73
N THR A 23 -12.22 2.29 0.65
CA THR A 23 -11.48 3.56 0.72
C THR A 23 -12.27 4.63 1.46
N CYS A 24 -13.58 4.74 1.23
CA CYS A 24 -14.45 5.69 1.94
C CYS A 24 -14.43 5.42 3.45
N ILE A 25 -14.59 4.16 3.87
CA ILE A 25 -14.52 3.75 5.28
C ILE A 25 -13.15 4.09 5.89
N LEU A 26 -12.07 3.78 5.16
CA LEU A 26 -10.71 4.03 5.62
C LEU A 26 -10.43 5.53 5.81
N GLU A 27 -10.82 6.35 4.84
CA GLU A 27 -10.64 7.80 4.88
C GLU A 27 -11.50 8.44 5.98
N ALA A 28 -12.75 7.99 6.14
CA ALA A 28 -13.62 8.42 7.22
C ALA A 28 -13.00 8.12 8.60
N GLY A 29 -12.48 6.90 8.79
CA GLY A 29 -11.80 6.52 10.03
C GLY A 29 -10.53 7.33 10.28
N LYS A 30 -9.71 7.55 9.24
CA LYS A 30 -8.48 8.35 9.30
C LYS A 30 -8.74 9.80 9.71
N GLN A 31 -9.78 10.41 9.15
CA GLN A 31 -10.15 11.81 9.43
C GLN A 31 -11.02 11.97 10.69
N LYS A 32 -11.39 10.85 11.35
CA LYS A 32 -12.38 10.82 12.44
C LYS A 32 -13.68 11.51 12.05
N ALA A 33 -14.10 11.31 10.80
CA ALA A 33 -15.29 11.93 10.24
C ALA A 33 -16.51 11.59 11.09
N ASP A 34 -17.35 12.60 11.32
CA ASP A 34 -18.65 12.45 11.94
C ASP A 34 -19.69 11.96 10.90
N ILE A 35 -20.83 11.51 11.41
CA ILE A 35 -21.90 10.94 10.58
C ILE A 35 -22.45 11.97 9.59
N SER A 36 -22.47 13.27 9.93
CA SER A 36 -22.97 14.29 9.01
C SER A 36 -22.02 14.49 7.82
N ALA A 37 -20.71 14.53 8.06
CA ALA A 37 -19.71 14.60 7.00
C ALA A 37 -19.75 13.38 6.06
N ILE A 38 -19.91 12.17 6.62
CA ILE A 38 -20.06 10.94 5.83
C ILE A 38 -21.35 10.98 5.02
N SER A 39 -22.48 11.36 5.65
CA SER A 39 -23.78 11.46 4.99
C SER A 39 -23.72 12.41 3.80
N THR A 40 -23.17 13.61 3.97
CA THR A 40 -23.01 14.59 2.87
C THR A 40 -22.17 14.04 1.73
N CYS A 41 -21.05 13.37 2.03
CA CYS A 41 -20.20 12.76 1.01
C CYS A 41 -20.93 11.67 0.21
N LEU A 42 -21.76 10.86 0.86
CA LEU A 42 -22.54 9.82 0.20
C LEU A 42 -23.74 10.37 -0.57
N GLU A 43 -24.35 11.47 -0.10
CA GLU A 43 -25.37 12.23 -0.84
C GLU A 43 -24.81 12.81 -2.13
N ASP A 44 -23.60 13.37 -2.10
CA ASP A 44 -22.88 13.85 -3.30
C ASP A 44 -22.61 12.71 -4.30
N CYS A 45 -22.47 11.48 -3.82
CA CYS A 45 -22.35 10.27 -4.63
C CYS A 45 -23.70 9.76 -5.18
N LYS A 46 -24.81 10.47 -4.95
CA LYS A 46 -26.18 10.13 -5.38
C LYS A 46 -26.69 8.78 -4.85
N LEU A 47 -26.23 8.39 -3.65
CA LEU A 47 -26.81 7.25 -2.94
C LEU A 47 -28.18 7.63 -2.37
N ASP A 48 -29.09 6.67 -2.31
CA ASP A 48 -30.38 6.86 -1.66
C ASP A 48 -30.22 6.95 -0.13
N LYS A 49 -31.19 7.61 0.50
CA LYS A 49 -31.16 7.87 1.95
C LYS A 49 -31.15 6.58 2.78
N GLU A 50 -31.81 5.52 2.31
CA GLU A 50 -31.87 4.25 3.02
C GLU A 50 -30.48 3.61 3.09
N ARG A 51 -29.75 3.56 1.97
CA ARG A 51 -28.38 3.04 1.92
C ARG A 51 -27.39 3.90 2.71
N ILE A 52 -27.58 5.22 2.69
CA ILE A 52 -26.75 6.14 3.48
C ILE A 52 -26.97 5.87 4.97
N GLU A 53 -28.22 5.74 5.42
CA GLU A 53 -28.55 5.45 6.81
C GLU A 53 -28.01 4.08 7.26
N GLN A 54 -28.13 3.05 6.42
CA GLN A 54 -27.54 1.74 6.68
C GLN A 54 -26.01 1.83 6.81
N PHE A 55 -25.35 2.55 5.89
CA PHE A 55 -23.90 2.73 5.92
C PHE A 55 -23.45 3.47 7.18
N CYS A 56 -24.11 4.59 7.51
CA CYS A 56 -23.80 5.39 8.69
C CYS A 56 -24.01 4.60 9.98
N THR A 57 -25.08 3.80 10.05
CA THR A 57 -25.38 2.96 11.23
C THR A 57 -24.29 1.91 11.43
N GLU A 58 -23.90 1.19 10.37
CA GLU A 58 -22.87 0.15 10.49
C GLU A 58 -21.49 0.78 10.74
N TYR A 59 -21.17 1.90 10.10
CA TYR A 59 -19.93 2.64 10.38
C TYR A 59 -19.86 3.08 11.84
N GLN A 60 -20.92 3.69 12.38
CA GLN A 60 -20.95 4.17 13.77
C GLN A 60 -20.76 3.02 14.77
N LYS A 61 -21.41 1.87 14.52
CA LYS A 61 -21.29 0.67 15.34
C LYS A 61 -19.88 0.10 15.35
N ASN A 62 -19.15 0.20 14.23
CA ASN A 62 -17.80 -0.34 14.10
C ASN A 62 -16.69 0.72 14.28
N LYS A 63 -17.04 1.97 14.56
CA LYS A 63 -16.11 3.10 14.61
C LYS A 63 -14.94 2.86 15.57
N ASP A 64 -15.22 2.45 16.79
CA ASP A 64 -14.18 2.21 17.81
C ASP A 64 -13.21 1.10 17.38
N ALA A 65 -13.74 0.03 16.77
CA ALA A 65 -12.93 -1.06 16.26
C ALA A 65 -12.02 -0.61 15.10
N LEU A 66 -12.54 0.23 14.19
CA LEU A 66 -11.76 0.81 13.12
C LEU A 66 -10.64 1.71 13.65
N GLU A 67 -10.92 2.57 14.63
CA GLU A 67 -9.91 3.44 15.23
C GLU A 67 -8.79 2.65 15.92
N ILE A 68 -9.13 1.58 16.65
CA ILE A 68 -8.16 0.68 17.27
C ILE A 68 -7.27 0.02 16.20
N LEU A 69 -7.89 -0.52 15.15
CA LEU A 69 -7.18 -1.20 14.06
C LEU A 69 -6.23 -0.22 13.35
N LEU A 70 -6.72 0.95 12.93
CA LEU A 70 -5.92 1.97 12.25
C LEU A 70 -4.79 2.50 13.15
N GLY A 71 -5.07 2.67 14.44
CA GLY A 71 -4.06 3.04 15.43
C GLY A 71 -2.96 2.00 15.62
N SER A 72 -3.15 0.75 15.18
CA SER A 72 -2.13 -0.31 15.25
C SER A 72 -1.22 -0.37 13.99
N ILE A 73 -1.74 0.02 12.82
CA ILE A 73 -1.04 -0.07 11.52
C ILE A 73 0.22 0.82 11.46
N GLY A 74 0.23 1.93 12.20
CA GLY A 74 1.36 2.87 12.23
C GLY A 74 2.44 2.62 13.28
N ARG A 75 2.33 1.57 14.12
CA ARG A 75 3.25 1.36 15.25
C ARG A 75 4.47 0.49 14.91
N SER A 76 4.47 -0.17 13.77
CA SER A 76 5.64 -0.85 13.23
C SER A 76 6.48 0.11 12.41
N PRO A 77 7.78 0.31 12.73
CA PRO A 77 8.71 0.94 11.81
C PRO A 77 8.64 0.21 10.46
N LEU A 78 8.80 0.94 9.35
CA LEU A 78 9.11 0.33 8.04
C LEU A 78 10.35 -0.55 8.24
N HIS A 79 10.14 -1.85 8.44
CA HIS A 79 11.21 -2.79 8.62
C HIS A 79 11.85 -3.00 7.26
N ILE A 80 12.82 -2.15 6.92
CA ILE A 80 13.65 -2.32 5.72
C ILE A 80 14.40 -3.63 5.93
N THR A 81 13.89 -4.71 5.35
CA THR A 81 14.57 -6.00 5.31
C THR A 81 15.76 -5.89 4.37
N ASP A 82 16.94 -5.87 4.98
CA ASP A 82 18.25 -6.14 4.38
C ASP A 82 18.58 -5.34 3.10
N VAL A 83 18.99 -4.07 3.27
CA VAL A 83 19.78 -3.42 2.22
C VAL A 83 21.21 -3.96 2.34
N SER A 84 21.58 -4.89 1.46
CA SER A 84 22.95 -5.34 1.31
C SER A 84 23.77 -4.21 0.66
N TRP A 85 24.21 -3.23 1.46
CA TRP A 85 25.15 -2.21 1.00
C TRP A 85 26.49 -2.90 0.72
N ARG A 86 26.74 -3.31 -0.52
CA ARG A 86 28.05 -3.80 -0.95
C ARG A 86 28.98 -2.59 -1.11
N LEU A 87 29.65 -2.20 -0.03
CA LEU A 87 30.65 -1.14 -0.05
C LEU A 87 31.89 -1.67 -0.77
N GLU A 88 32.03 -1.36 -2.06
CA GLU A 88 33.20 -1.73 -2.85
C GLU A 88 34.29 -0.66 -2.63
N TYR A 89 35.11 -0.87 -1.60
CA TYR A 89 36.23 0.02 -1.28
C TYR A 89 37.39 -0.27 -2.24
N GLN A 90 37.78 0.71 -3.07
CA GLN A 90 39.01 0.66 -3.85
C GLN A 90 40.12 1.32 -3.02
N ILE A 91 40.92 0.52 -2.31
CA ILE A 91 42.16 1.02 -1.69
C ILE A 91 43.19 1.16 -2.83
N LYS A 92 43.39 2.39 -3.32
CA LYS A 92 44.46 2.69 -4.27
C LYS A 92 45.78 2.75 -3.51
N PHE A 93 46.59 1.70 -3.60
CA PHE A 93 47.99 1.77 -3.23
C PHE A 93 48.74 2.60 -4.27
N ILE A 94 49.36 3.70 -3.85
CA ILE A 94 50.33 4.43 -4.66
C ILE A 94 51.62 3.60 -4.63
N HIS A 95 51.95 3.03 -5.79
CA HIS A 95 53.01 2.06 -6.01
C HIS A 95 54.40 2.64 -5.71
N ALA A 96 55.13 1.99 -4.80
CA ALA A 96 56.59 1.92 -4.84
C ALA A 96 57.00 0.47 -4.54
N CYS A 97 57.55 -0.20 -5.57
CA CYS A 97 58.07 -1.58 -5.59
C CYS A 97 56.99 -2.67 -5.46
N CYS A 98 56.84 -3.68 -6.31
CA CYS A 98 57.75 -4.31 -7.26
C CYS A 98 56.89 -5.09 -8.28
N ALA A 99 57.44 -5.28 -9.47
CA ALA A 99 56.86 -5.97 -10.63
C ALA A 99 56.06 -7.25 -10.32
N ILE A 100 54.81 -7.30 -10.81
CA ILE A 100 54.22 -8.51 -11.40
C ILE A 100 53.40 -8.06 -12.62
N SER A 101 53.83 -8.51 -13.80
CA SER A 101 53.14 -8.34 -15.07
C SER A 101 51.88 -9.20 -15.17
N MET A 102 51.03 -8.82 -16.14
CA MET A 102 49.90 -9.57 -16.73
C MET A 102 48.63 -9.54 -15.88
N ASP A 103 47.45 -9.15 -16.36
CA ASP A 103 46.97 -9.07 -17.73
C ASP A 103 45.74 -8.14 -17.84
N GLU A 104 45.46 -7.84 -19.09
CA GLU A 104 44.46 -6.99 -19.74
C GLU A 104 43.03 -6.86 -19.14
N LEU A 105 42.59 -5.61 -19.05
CA LEU A 105 41.23 -5.05 -19.27
C LEU A 105 39.98 -5.94 -19.15
N ALA A 106 39.06 -5.57 -18.24
CA ALA A 106 37.62 -5.78 -18.47
C ALA A 106 36.75 -4.64 -17.88
N VAL A 107 35.91 -4.09 -18.75
CA VAL A 107 34.96 -2.96 -18.67
C VAL A 107 33.89 -3.13 -17.57
N PRO A 108 33.35 -2.05 -16.96
CA PRO A 108 32.32 -2.15 -15.91
C PRO A 108 30.98 -2.68 -16.46
N LYS A 109 30.43 -3.71 -15.80
CA LYS A 109 29.04 -4.15 -16.04
C LYS A 109 28.07 -3.30 -15.22
N SER A 110 27.20 -2.56 -15.91
CA SER A 110 26.00 -1.96 -15.33
C SER A 110 25.17 -3.02 -14.60
N LYS A 111 24.77 -2.72 -13.35
CA LYS A 111 23.90 -3.60 -12.55
C LYS A 111 22.50 -3.64 -13.19
N MET A 112 22.04 -4.85 -13.54
CA MET A 112 20.62 -5.09 -13.82
C MET A 112 19.84 -5.12 -12.51
N LEU A 113 18.80 -4.28 -12.39
CA LEU A 113 17.77 -4.45 -11.38
C LEU A 113 17.03 -5.77 -11.66
N ASN A 114 17.13 -6.73 -10.74
CA ASN A 114 16.29 -7.92 -10.78
C ASN A 114 15.18 -7.76 -9.74
N VAL A 115 13.98 -7.41 -10.20
CA VAL A 115 12.77 -7.40 -9.38
C VAL A 115 12.25 -8.83 -9.35
N ARG A 116 12.45 -9.53 -8.23
CA ARG A 116 11.77 -10.80 -7.97
C ARG A 116 10.62 -10.55 -7.01
N SER A 117 9.41 -10.78 -7.48
CA SER A 117 8.21 -10.93 -6.65
C SER A 117 8.34 -12.20 -5.82
N ALA A 118 8.33 -12.08 -4.50
CA ALA A 118 8.25 -13.23 -3.60
C ALA A 118 6.83 -13.80 -3.64
N GLN A 119 6.75 -15.11 -3.73
CA GLN A 119 5.53 -15.92 -3.66
C GLN A 119 5.32 -16.41 -2.23
#